data_AF-A0A524L0U4-F1
#
_entry.id   AF-A0A524L0U4-F1
#
_cell.length_a   1.000
_cell.length_b   1.000
_cell.length_c   1.000
_cell.angle_alpha   90.00
_cell.angle_beta   90.00
_cell.angle_gamma   90.00
#
_symmetry.space_group_name_H-M   'P 1'
#
loop_
_entity.id
_entity.type
_entity.pdbx_description
1 polymer ?
#
loop_
_entity_poly.entity_id
_entity_poly.type
_entity_poly.pdbx_seq_one_letter_code
_entity_poly.pdbx_strand_id
1 'polypeptide(L)'
;MKEQEKLSEAEYFYQRMVAEQYNQLYFKYNLSALLSASRSVLQYILEEVTPGNKPKAAKGPIITCFTLVFKHICGALTPDINSKRAAQKWYQKKVGKSLIVRFFRDERNHNIHIEPVNPHAHITLLPDNCDFPGPTVAGVPPNGQLQDETLPPLSVVREDKLKPPPPPPEYRFINWPGTEDVPALCTMYLCELEKVIKEGLSLGYISG
;
A
#
# COMPACT_ATOMS: atom_id res chain seq x y z
N MET A 1 0.54 18.04 -9.25
CA MET A 1 1.02 17.00 -8.30
C MET A 1 -0.07 16.05 -7.86
N LYS A 2 -0.72 15.37 -8.81
CA LYS A 2 -1.68 14.30 -8.47
C LYS A 2 -0.97 12.97 -8.28
N GLU A 3 0.10 12.75 -9.04
CA GLU A 3 0.91 11.53 -9.06
C GLU A 3 1.64 11.35 -7.72
N GLN A 4 2.21 12.43 -7.19
CA GLN A 4 2.91 12.40 -5.90
C GLN A 4 1.96 12.27 -4.72
N GLU A 5 0.80 12.93 -4.74
CA GLU A 5 -0.24 12.69 -3.75
C GLU A 5 -0.67 11.22 -3.72
N LYS A 6 -0.82 10.61 -4.90
CA LYS A 6 -1.17 9.19 -5.03
C LYS A 6 -0.03 8.24 -4.64
N LEU A 7 1.21 8.61 -4.89
CA LEU A 7 2.37 7.84 -4.42
C LEU A 7 2.46 7.89 -2.89
N SER A 8 2.31 9.06 -2.28
CA SER A 8 2.27 9.22 -0.81
C SER A 8 1.10 8.46 -0.18
N GLU A 9 -0.06 8.43 -0.83
CA GLU A 9 -1.20 7.61 -0.39
C GLU A 9 -0.85 6.11 -0.41
N ALA A 10 -0.16 5.64 -1.44
CA ALA A 10 0.32 4.27 -1.52
C ALA A 10 1.34 3.97 -0.40
N GLU A 11 2.32 4.85 -0.18
CA GLU A 11 3.30 4.72 0.90
C GLU A 11 2.65 4.66 2.29
N TYR A 12 1.62 5.46 2.53
CA TYR A 12 0.84 5.43 3.76
C TYR A 12 0.22 4.05 4.01
N PHE A 13 -0.44 3.47 3.00
CA PHE A 13 -1.01 2.13 3.13
C PHE A 13 0.05 1.04 3.31
N TYR A 14 1.22 1.19 2.69
CA TYR A 14 2.35 0.30 2.91
C TYR A 14 2.84 0.36 4.37
N GLN A 15 3.01 1.57 4.93
CA GLN A 15 3.43 1.72 6.34
C GLN A 15 2.41 1.10 7.30
N ARG A 16 1.12 1.31 7.07
CA ARG A 16 0.04 0.67 7.84
C ARG A 16 0.05 -0.86 7.69
N MET A 17 0.32 -1.37 6.49
CA MET A 17 0.43 -2.80 6.22
C MET A 17 1.56 -3.45 7.04
N VAL A 18 2.75 -2.83 7.05
CA VAL A 18 3.91 -3.32 7.83
C VAL A 18 3.65 -3.24 9.34
N ALA A 19 3.04 -2.14 9.80
CA ALA A 19 2.70 -1.97 11.23
C ALA A 19 1.70 -3.03 11.73
N GLU A 20 0.77 -3.45 10.88
CA GLU A 20 -0.31 -4.39 11.22
C GLU A 20 0.00 -5.84 10.78
N GLN A 21 1.27 -6.19 10.57
CA GLN A 21 1.68 -7.52 10.05
C GLN A 21 1.26 -8.71 10.92
N TYR A 22 1.01 -8.49 12.21
CA TYR A 22 0.51 -9.54 13.12
C TYR A 22 -1.02 -9.73 13.02
N ASN A 23 -1.74 -8.76 12.45
CA ASN A 23 -3.18 -8.83 12.26
C ASN A 23 -3.47 -9.10 10.78
N GLN A 24 -3.65 -10.39 10.44
CA GLN A 24 -3.87 -10.84 9.06
C GLN A 24 -4.98 -10.07 8.33
N LEU A 25 -6.06 -9.72 9.04
CA LEU A 25 -7.21 -9.01 8.45
C LEU A 25 -6.82 -7.59 8.03
N TYR A 26 -6.19 -6.83 8.92
CA TYR A 26 -5.71 -5.47 8.60
C TYR A 26 -4.59 -5.48 7.57
N PHE A 27 -3.66 -6.44 7.65
CA PHE A 27 -2.64 -6.63 6.63
C PHE A 27 -3.26 -6.77 5.23
N LYS A 28 -4.28 -7.64 5.10
CA LYS A 28 -4.99 -7.90 3.84
C LYS A 28 -5.68 -6.65 3.28
N TYR A 29 -6.34 -5.87 4.13
CA TYR A 29 -7.00 -4.64 3.73
C TYR A 29 -6.00 -3.55 3.32
N ASN A 30 -4.95 -3.36 4.11
CA ASN A 30 -3.89 -2.39 3.80
C ASN A 30 -3.15 -2.74 2.50
N LEU A 31 -2.88 -4.03 2.25
CA LEU A 31 -2.33 -4.49 0.96
C LEU A 31 -3.25 -4.14 -0.20
N SER A 32 -4.55 -4.40 -0.06
CA SER A 32 -5.54 -4.09 -1.11
C SER A 32 -5.64 -2.58 -1.37
N ALA A 33 -5.56 -1.76 -0.32
CA ALA A 33 -5.55 -0.30 -0.41
C ALA A 33 -4.27 0.23 -1.08
N LEU A 34 -3.09 -0.30 -0.71
CA LEU A 34 -1.80 0.00 -1.33
C LEU A 34 -1.83 -0.24 -2.85
N LEU A 35 -2.28 -1.43 -3.27
CA LEU A 35 -2.40 -1.79 -4.69
C LEU A 35 -3.44 -0.92 -5.42
N SER A 36 -4.44 -0.46 -4.68
CA SER A 36 -5.45 0.44 -5.22
C SER A 36 -4.90 1.84 -5.51
N ALA A 37 -4.23 2.44 -4.52
CA ALA A 37 -3.56 3.72 -4.65
C ALA A 37 -2.47 3.68 -5.73
N SER A 38 -1.63 2.66 -5.74
CA SER A 38 -0.57 2.47 -6.74
C SER A 38 -1.09 2.39 -8.18
N ARG A 39 -2.25 1.75 -8.41
CA ARG A 39 -2.87 1.72 -9.75
C ARG A 39 -3.33 3.10 -10.20
N SER A 40 -3.80 3.92 -9.26
CA SER A 40 -4.19 5.29 -9.60
C SER A 40 -3.00 6.10 -10.10
N VAL A 41 -1.80 5.91 -9.52
CA VAL A 41 -0.54 6.50 -10.02
C VAL A 41 -0.29 6.12 -11.47
N LEU A 42 -0.26 4.82 -11.78
CA LEU A 42 -0.04 4.33 -13.16
C LEU A 42 -1.13 4.80 -14.13
N GLN A 43 -2.38 4.85 -13.67
CA GLN A 43 -3.50 5.35 -14.47
C GLN A 43 -3.34 6.84 -14.78
N TYR A 44 -2.93 7.67 -13.82
CA TYR A 44 -2.65 9.09 -14.07
C TYR A 44 -1.55 9.26 -15.12
N ILE A 45 -0.42 8.57 -14.96
CA ILE A 45 0.67 8.59 -15.94
C ILE A 45 0.14 8.18 -17.33
N LEU A 46 -0.64 7.09 -17.42
CA LEU A 46 -1.23 6.64 -18.68
C LEU A 46 -2.18 7.69 -19.29
N GLU A 47 -3.01 8.34 -18.47
CA GLU A 47 -3.93 9.38 -18.91
C GLU A 47 -3.18 10.58 -19.48
N GLU A 48 -2.05 10.98 -18.89
CA GLU A 48 -1.22 12.10 -19.36
C GLU A 48 -0.52 11.80 -20.70
N VAL A 49 0.06 10.59 -20.82
CA VAL A 49 0.81 10.22 -22.03
C VAL A 49 -0.09 9.83 -23.20
N THR A 50 -1.37 9.54 -22.97
CA THR A 50 -2.30 9.13 -24.04
C THR A 50 -2.78 10.32 -24.87
N PRO A 51 -2.59 10.32 -26.21
CA PRO A 51 -3.09 11.39 -27.07
C PRO A 51 -4.62 11.44 -27.06
N GLY A 52 -5.18 12.64 -27.08
CA GLY A 52 -6.63 12.86 -27.11
C GLY A 52 -7.32 12.88 -25.74
N ASN A 53 -6.64 12.47 -24.67
CA ASN A 53 -7.16 12.69 -23.32
C ASN A 53 -7.02 14.19 -22.98
N LYS A 54 -8.13 14.93 -23.11
CA LYS A 54 -8.17 16.31 -22.62
C LYS A 54 -7.99 16.23 -21.10
N PRO A 55 -7.10 17.03 -20.48
CA PRO A 55 -7.04 17.09 -19.03
C PRO A 55 -8.45 17.32 -18.55
N LYS A 56 -8.97 16.42 -17.70
CA LYS A 56 -10.28 16.60 -17.07
C LYS A 56 -10.20 17.92 -16.35
N ALA A 57 -10.70 19.00 -16.97
CA ALA A 57 -10.78 20.30 -16.36
C ALA A 57 -11.45 20.05 -15.03
N ALA A 58 -10.78 20.42 -13.93
CA ALA A 58 -11.35 20.27 -12.61
C ALA A 58 -12.73 20.92 -12.68
N LYS A 59 -13.79 20.12 -12.58
CA LYS A 59 -15.18 20.59 -12.66
C LYS A 59 -15.47 21.31 -11.34
N GLY A 60 -14.82 22.44 -11.13
CA GLY A 60 -15.04 23.40 -10.05
C GLY A 60 -15.80 24.60 -10.63
N PRO A 61 -16.91 25.04 -10.01
CA PRO A 61 -17.86 25.96 -10.64
C PRO A 61 -17.45 27.45 -10.70
N ILE A 62 -16.19 27.86 -10.49
CA ILE A 62 -15.90 29.28 -10.18
C ILE A 62 -14.90 30.00 -11.12
N ILE A 63 -14.16 29.33 -12.00
CA ILE A 63 -13.06 30.00 -12.74
C ILE A 63 -13.29 29.97 -14.26
N THR A 64 -14.31 30.67 -14.74
CA THR A 64 -14.60 30.79 -16.19
C THR A 64 -14.11 32.11 -16.82
N CYS A 65 -13.76 33.12 -16.02
CA CYS A 65 -13.42 34.46 -16.57
C CYS A 65 -11.92 34.70 -16.87
N PHE A 66 -10.98 33.95 -16.30
CA PHE A 66 -9.54 34.27 -16.43
C PHE A 66 -8.83 33.60 -17.60
N THR A 67 -9.40 32.56 -18.20
CA THR A 67 -8.73 31.75 -19.24
C THR A 67 -8.72 32.40 -20.62
N LEU A 68 -9.60 33.37 -20.89
CA LEU A 68 -9.69 34.04 -22.19
C LEU A 68 -8.59 35.09 -22.42
N VAL A 69 -8.06 35.71 -21.37
CA VAL A 69 -7.03 36.77 -21.50
C VAL A 69 -5.61 36.17 -21.58
N PHE A 70 -5.33 35.08 -20.87
CA PHE A 70 -3.99 34.48 -20.87
C PHE A 70 -3.62 33.79 -22.19
N LYS A 71 -4.62 33.32 -22.94
CA LYS A 71 -4.43 32.62 -24.22
C LYS A 71 -3.89 33.52 -25.34
N HIS A 72 -3.99 34.85 -25.18
CA HIS A 72 -3.55 35.80 -26.20
C HIS A 72 -2.12 36.33 -25.99
N ILE A 73 -1.56 36.20 -24.77
CA ILE A 73 -0.25 36.76 -24.42
C ILE A 73 0.84 35.68 -24.34
N CYS A 74 0.47 34.45 -23.96
CA CYS A 74 1.39 33.31 -23.98
C CYS A 74 0.91 32.34 -25.04
N GLY A 75 1.57 32.30 -26.21
CA GLY A 75 1.34 31.28 -27.23
C GLY A 75 1.48 29.90 -26.59
N ALA A 76 0.34 29.27 -26.27
CA ALA A 76 0.31 28.00 -25.58
C ALA A 76 0.97 26.96 -26.50
N LEU A 77 2.18 26.54 -26.15
CA LEU A 77 2.88 25.40 -26.74
C LEU A 77 2.01 24.16 -26.50
N THR A 78 1.07 23.90 -27.42
CA THR A 78 0.36 22.63 -27.43
C THR A 78 1.41 21.56 -27.63
N PRO A 79 1.49 20.54 -26.75
CA PRO A 79 2.47 19.48 -26.91
C PRO A 79 2.31 18.84 -28.29
N ASP A 80 3.41 18.75 -29.03
CA ASP A 80 3.45 18.11 -30.35
C ASP A 80 2.84 16.70 -30.24
N ILE A 81 1.96 16.35 -31.18
CA ILE A 81 1.34 15.02 -31.27
C ILE A 81 2.42 13.92 -31.32
N ASN A 82 3.56 14.21 -31.95
CA ASN A 82 4.69 13.26 -31.98
C ASN A 82 5.28 13.04 -30.58
N SER A 83 5.35 14.08 -29.75
CA SER A 83 5.81 13.99 -28.35
C SER A 83 4.91 13.07 -27.54
N LYS A 84 3.57 13.17 -27.69
CA LYS A 84 2.64 12.26 -26.99
C LYS A 84 2.80 10.79 -27.41
N ARG A 85 3.00 10.52 -28.69
CA ARG A 85 3.28 9.14 -29.16
C ARG A 85 4.60 8.61 -28.60
N ALA A 86 5.62 9.45 -28.48
CA ALA A 86 6.89 9.08 -27.84
C ALA A 86 6.70 8.78 -26.34
N ALA A 87 5.94 9.62 -25.63
CA ALA A 87 5.60 9.42 -24.21
C ALA A 87 4.83 8.11 -23.99
N GLN A 88 3.83 7.80 -24.83
CA GLN A 88 3.06 6.56 -24.73
C GLN A 88 3.95 5.32 -24.97
N LYS A 89 4.83 5.36 -25.99
CA LYS A 89 5.80 4.28 -26.25
C LYS A 89 6.77 4.10 -25.09
N TRP A 90 7.25 5.20 -24.51
CA TRP A 90 8.09 5.18 -23.32
C TRP A 90 7.38 4.49 -22.15
N TYR A 91 6.14 4.89 -21.86
CA TYR A 91 5.35 4.31 -20.78
C TYR A 91 5.17 2.80 -20.95
N GLN A 92 4.74 2.36 -22.14
CA GLN A 92 4.55 0.93 -22.45
C GLN A 92 5.86 0.14 -22.29
N LYS A 93 6.99 0.69 -22.78
CA LYS A 93 8.31 0.07 -22.63
C LYS A 93 8.72 -0.03 -21.17
N LYS A 94 8.53 1.04 -20.39
CA LYS A 94 8.97 1.11 -19.00
C LYS A 94 8.16 0.19 -18.10
N VAL A 95 6.83 0.27 -18.17
CA VAL A 95 5.91 -0.60 -17.42
C VAL A 95 5.99 -2.06 -17.86
N GLY A 96 6.19 -2.31 -19.16
CA GLY A 96 6.31 -3.66 -19.71
C GLY A 96 7.63 -4.36 -19.37
N LYS A 97 8.71 -3.62 -19.14
CA LYS A 97 10.04 -4.17 -18.83
C LYS A 97 10.18 -4.60 -17.36
N SER A 98 9.51 -3.90 -16.43
CA SER A 98 9.61 -4.21 -15.01
C SER A 98 8.74 -5.42 -14.66
N LEU A 99 9.37 -6.51 -14.22
CA LEU A 99 8.67 -7.74 -13.81
C LEU A 99 7.68 -7.46 -12.66
N ILE A 100 8.10 -6.65 -11.69
CA ILE A 100 7.33 -6.33 -10.49
C ILE A 100 6.12 -5.47 -10.83
N VAL A 101 6.30 -4.42 -11.64
CA VAL A 101 5.19 -3.57 -12.07
C VAL A 101 4.19 -4.38 -12.91
N ARG A 102 4.69 -5.27 -13.79
CA ARG A 102 3.83 -6.17 -14.57
C ARG A 102 3.05 -7.14 -13.68
N PHE A 103 3.72 -7.75 -12.71
CA PHE A 103 3.10 -8.67 -11.76
C PHE A 103 1.94 -8.02 -11.01
N PHE A 104 2.17 -6.87 -10.35
CA PHE A 104 1.10 -6.18 -9.60
C PHE A 104 -0.01 -5.60 -10.48
N ARG A 105 0.30 -5.26 -11.74
CA ARG A 105 -0.72 -4.89 -12.72
C ARG A 105 -1.67 -6.06 -13.01
N ASP A 106 -1.13 -7.27 -13.16
CA ASP A 106 -1.88 -8.44 -13.59
C ASP A 106 -2.65 -9.10 -12.43
N GLU A 107 -2.05 -9.21 -11.24
CA GLU A 107 -2.70 -9.75 -10.00
C GLU A 107 -3.98 -8.98 -9.63
N ARG A 108 -4.04 -7.68 -9.94
CA ARG A 108 -5.21 -6.84 -9.66
C ARG A 108 -6.40 -7.14 -10.57
N ASN A 109 -6.15 -7.55 -11.81
CA ASN A 109 -7.22 -7.86 -12.76
C ASN A 109 -8.04 -9.07 -12.31
N HIS A 110 -7.47 -9.92 -11.45
CA HIS A 110 -8.14 -11.13 -11.00
C HIS A 110 -9.12 -10.92 -9.84
N ASN A 111 -8.92 -9.96 -8.92
CA ASN A 111 -9.68 -10.07 -7.65
C ASN A 111 -10.07 -8.81 -6.87
N ILE A 112 -9.42 -7.64 -6.95
CA ILE A 112 -9.61 -6.63 -5.88
C ILE A 112 -11.00 -5.98 -5.75
N HIS A 113 -11.88 -6.14 -6.76
CA HIS A 113 -13.26 -5.62 -6.71
C HIS A 113 -14.28 -6.66 -6.23
N ILE A 114 -13.85 -7.93 -6.09
CA ILE A 114 -14.71 -9.05 -5.70
C ILE A 114 -14.22 -9.61 -4.36
N GLU A 115 -12.90 -9.82 -4.19
CA GLU A 115 -12.29 -10.29 -2.95
C GLU A 115 -10.91 -9.65 -2.71
N PRO A 116 -10.57 -9.29 -1.46
CA PRO A 116 -9.25 -8.75 -1.16
C PRO A 116 -8.17 -9.79 -1.45
N VAL A 117 -6.99 -9.31 -1.90
CA VAL A 117 -5.85 -10.17 -2.28
C VAL A 117 -5.49 -11.11 -1.12
N ASN A 118 -5.38 -12.41 -1.37
CA ASN A 118 -5.18 -13.42 -0.33
C ASN A 118 -3.72 -13.93 -0.31
N PRO A 119 -2.80 -13.24 0.38
CA PRO A 119 -1.45 -13.76 0.57
C PRO A 119 -1.49 -14.97 1.50
N HIS A 120 -0.74 -16.01 1.16
CA HIS A 120 -0.63 -17.18 2.03
C HIS A 120 0.38 -16.86 3.13
N ALA A 121 -0.03 -17.05 4.39
CA ALA A 121 0.86 -17.00 5.53
C ALA A 121 1.60 -18.33 5.63
N HIS A 122 2.93 -18.31 5.54
CA HIS A 122 3.77 -19.45 5.84
C HIS A 122 4.11 -19.41 7.32
N ILE A 123 3.38 -20.18 8.14
CA ILE A 123 3.65 -20.29 9.57
C ILE A 123 4.57 -21.49 9.78
N THR A 124 5.87 -21.23 9.98
CA THR A 124 6.79 -22.26 10.46
C THR A 124 6.50 -22.50 11.93
N LEU A 125 5.68 -23.51 12.22
CA LEU A 125 5.50 -23.98 13.59
C LEU A 125 6.82 -24.61 14.04
N LEU A 126 7.56 -23.92 14.90
CA LEU A 126 8.63 -24.57 15.65
C LEU A 126 7.97 -25.59 16.58
N PRO A 127 8.45 -26.84 16.64
CA PRO A 127 7.91 -27.84 17.55
C PRO A 127 8.17 -27.38 18.98
N ASP A 128 7.15 -26.79 19.58
CA ASP A 128 7.15 -26.37 20.97
C ASP A 128 7.00 -27.64 21.83
N ASN A 129 8.09 -28.08 22.47
CA ASN A 129 8.03 -28.98 23.62
C ASN A 129 7.42 -28.22 24.80
N CYS A 130 6.15 -27.86 24.68
CA CYS A 130 5.39 -27.19 25.73
C CYS A 130 4.61 -28.26 26.49
N ASP A 131 5.19 -28.74 27.61
CA ASP A 131 4.44 -29.40 28.66
C ASP A 131 3.40 -28.39 29.18
N PHE A 132 2.14 -28.55 28.79
CA PHE A 132 1.04 -27.75 29.34
C PHE A 132 0.79 -28.19 30.78
N PRO A 133 1.09 -27.37 31.82
CA PRO A 133 0.62 -27.67 33.17
C PRO A 133 -0.91 -27.62 33.16
N GLY A 134 -1.53 -28.71 33.62
CA GLY A 134 -2.99 -28.86 33.63
C GLY A 134 -3.70 -27.77 34.45
N PRO A 135 -4.99 -27.50 34.15
CA PRO A 135 -5.75 -26.44 34.80
C PRO A 135 -5.87 -26.70 36.30
N THR A 136 -5.37 -25.76 37.12
CA THR A 136 -5.65 -25.74 38.56
C THR A 136 -7.01 -25.07 38.76
N VAL A 137 -8.03 -25.85 39.12
CA VAL A 137 -9.36 -25.33 39.42
C VAL A 137 -9.30 -24.60 40.77
N ALA A 138 -9.37 -23.27 40.76
CA ALA A 138 -9.54 -22.48 41.96
C ALA A 138 -10.97 -22.66 42.48
N GLY A 139 -11.12 -23.27 43.67
CA GLY A 139 -12.40 -23.45 44.33
C GLY A 139 -13.01 -22.11 44.74
N VAL A 140 -14.28 -21.91 44.38
CA VAL A 140 -15.10 -20.77 44.80
C VAL A 140 -15.49 -20.95 46.28
N PRO A 141 -15.15 -20.02 47.18
CA PRO A 141 -15.62 -20.10 48.56
C PRO A 141 -17.12 -19.73 48.65
N PRO A 142 -17.94 -20.52 49.37
CA PRO A 142 -19.36 -20.24 49.55
C PRO A 142 -19.57 -19.42 50.82
N ASN A 143 -19.37 -18.10 50.77
CA ASN A 143 -20.01 -17.23 51.74
C ASN A 143 -20.00 -15.76 51.28
N GLY A 144 -21.20 -15.23 51.04
CA GLY A 144 -21.43 -13.84 50.66
C GLY A 144 -21.25 -12.89 51.85
N GLN A 145 -20.01 -12.51 52.13
CA GLN A 145 -19.69 -11.40 53.02
C GLN A 145 -18.93 -10.32 52.24
N LEU A 146 -19.54 -9.15 52.13
CA LEU A 146 -18.90 -7.92 51.65
C LEU A 146 -17.81 -7.53 52.65
N GLN A 147 -16.54 -7.72 52.27
CA GLN A 147 -15.40 -7.12 52.95
C GLN A 147 -15.06 -5.79 52.29
N ASP A 148 -14.85 -4.78 53.13
CA ASP A 148 -14.45 -3.43 52.76
C ASP A 148 -13.06 -3.48 52.07
N GLU A 149 -13.00 -3.06 50.80
CA GLU A 149 -11.81 -3.15 49.96
C GLU A 149 -10.74 -2.15 50.44
N THR A 150 -9.90 -2.59 51.38
CA THR A 150 -8.61 -1.96 51.59
C THR A 150 -7.74 -2.24 50.36
N LEU A 151 -7.55 -1.21 49.52
CA LEU A 151 -6.69 -1.29 48.33
C LEU A 151 -5.33 -1.90 48.73
N PRO A 152 -4.94 -3.05 48.18
CA PRO A 152 -3.67 -3.65 48.51
C PRO A 152 -2.53 -2.69 48.12
N PRO A 153 -1.43 -2.66 48.89
CA PRO A 153 -0.26 -1.89 48.51
C PRO A 153 0.15 -2.30 47.10
N LEU A 154 0.42 -1.32 46.23
CA LEU A 154 0.90 -1.52 44.86
C LEU A 154 2.06 -2.52 44.89
N SER A 155 1.75 -3.79 44.66
CA SER A 155 2.73 -4.85 44.52
C SER A 155 3.63 -4.42 43.39
N VAL A 156 4.91 -4.18 43.70
CA VAL A 156 5.97 -3.94 42.72
C VAL A 156 5.78 -5.00 41.64
N VAL A 157 5.28 -4.58 40.48
CA VAL A 157 5.10 -5.45 39.31
C VAL A 157 6.51 -5.93 39.02
N ARG A 158 6.80 -7.16 39.43
CA ARG A 158 8.04 -7.82 39.04
C ARG A 158 7.97 -7.84 37.53
N GLU A 159 8.96 -7.23 36.88
CA GLU A 159 9.18 -7.38 35.46
C GLU A 159 9.43 -8.87 35.22
N ASP A 160 8.34 -9.64 35.11
CA ASP A 160 8.35 -10.96 34.53
C ASP A 160 8.98 -10.78 33.17
N LYS A 161 10.13 -11.44 32.98
CA LYS A 161 10.95 -11.35 31.79
C LYS A 161 10.05 -11.64 30.59
N LEU A 162 9.57 -10.58 29.94
CA LEU A 162 8.66 -10.67 28.81
C LEU A 162 9.36 -11.53 27.76
N LYS A 163 8.80 -12.72 27.51
CA LYS A 163 9.27 -13.61 26.44
C LYS A 163 9.27 -12.77 25.16
N PRO A 164 10.36 -12.77 24.36
CA PRO A 164 10.42 -11.96 23.16
C PRO A 164 9.20 -12.26 22.28
N PRO A 165 8.61 -11.24 21.63
CA PRO A 165 7.46 -11.44 20.78
C PRO A 165 7.81 -12.48 19.69
N PRO A 166 6.86 -13.35 19.31
CA PRO A 166 7.07 -14.30 18.23
C PRO A 166 7.42 -13.54 16.94
N PRO A 167 8.22 -14.13 16.03
CA PRO A 167 8.52 -13.49 14.75
C PRO A 167 7.22 -13.24 13.96
N PRO A 168 7.17 -12.16 13.15
CA PRO A 168 6.00 -11.89 12.33
C PRO A 168 5.79 -12.99 11.28
N PRO A 169 4.53 -13.26 10.89
CA PRO A 169 4.24 -14.24 9.86
C PRO A 169 4.82 -13.83 8.50
N GLU A 170 5.39 -14.80 7.76
CA GLU A 170 5.85 -14.57 6.40
C GLU A 170 4.68 -14.65 5.41
N TYR A 171 4.47 -13.59 4.64
CA TYR A 171 3.45 -13.54 3.59
C TYR A 171 4.08 -13.70 2.21
N ARG A 172 3.53 -14.57 1.35
CA ARG A 172 4.02 -14.77 -0.02
C ARG A 172 2.88 -14.85 -1.04
N PHE A 173 3.16 -14.43 -2.27
CA PHE A 173 2.29 -14.66 -3.43
C PHE A 173 2.64 -15.99 -4.09
N ILE A 174 1.64 -16.86 -4.30
CA ILE A 174 1.85 -18.17 -4.93
C ILE A 174 2.42 -18.04 -6.35
N ASN A 175 1.97 -17.03 -7.10
CA ASN A 175 2.34 -16.84 -8.50
C ASN A 175 3.60 -15.99 -8.68
N TRP A 176 4.22 -15.54 -7.60
CA TRP A 176 5.46 -14.76 -7.69
C TRP A 176 6.65 -15.71 -7.88
N PRO A 177 7.43 -15.59 -8.97
CA PRO A 177 8.55 -16.48 -9.24
C PRO A 177 9.78 -16.22 -8.34
N GLY A 178 9.81 -15.08 -7.64
CA GLY A 178 10.92 -14.73 -6.75
C GLY A 178 10.75 -15.26 -5.32
N THR A 179 11.76 -15.07 -4.49
CA THR A 179 11.80 -15.56 -3.10
C THR A 179 11.35 -14.51 -2.08
N GLU A 180 11.08 -13.30 -2.53
CA GLU A 180 10.70 -12.15 -1.72
C GLU A 180 9.33 -12.37 -1.07
N ASP A 181 9.20 -11.88 0.17
CA ASP A 181 7.92 -11.80 0.85
C ASP A 181 7.08 -10.62 0.31
N VAL A 182 5.80 -10.57 0.71
CA VAL A 182 4.88 -9.51 0.26
C VAL A 182 5.38 -8.11 0.64
N PRO A 183 5.81 -7.83 1.90
CA PRO A 183 6.35 -6.52 2.25
C PRO A 183 7.55 -6.10 1.39
N ALA A 184 8.56 -6.96 1.21
CA ALA A 184 9.73 -6.65 0.38
C ALA A 184 9.33 -6.39 -1.07
N LEU A 185 8.43 -7.22 -1.63
CA LEU A 185 7.95 -7.05 -2.99
C LEU A 185 7.19 -5.72 -3.18
N CYS A 186 6.39 -5.33 -2.19
CA CYS A 186 5.73 -4.02 -2.15
C CYS A 186 6.73 -2.85 -2.08
N THR A 187 7.79 -2.96 -1.28
CA THR A 187 8.87 -1.95 -1.24
C THR A 187 9.53 -1.80 -2.60
N MET A 188 9.88 -2.92 -3.24
CA MET A 188 10.49 -2.91 -4.57
C MET A 188 9.54 -2.29 -5.60
N TYR A 189 8.24 -2.57 -5.49
CA TYR A 189 7.23 -2.00 -6.37
C TYR A 189 7.11 -0.47 -6.22
N LEU A 190 7.02 0.04 -4.99
CA LEU A 190 6.97 1.48 -4.73
C LEU A 190 8.24 2.18 -5.24
N CYS A 191 9.41 1.59 -5.03
CA CYS A 191 10.68 2.09 -5.57
C CYS A 191 10.66 2.15 -7.11
N GLU A 192 10.12 1.12 -7.77
CA GLU A 192 9.97 1.14 -9.22
C GLU A 192 8.98 2.21 -9.71
N LEU A 193 7.85 2.41 -9.02
CA LEU A 193 6.91 3.48 -9.34
C LEU A 193 7.56 4.88 -9.22
N GLU A 194 8.30 5.11 -8.14
CA GLU A 194 9.02 6.37 -7.93
C GLU A 194 10.03 6.62 -9.06
N LYS A 195 10.77 5.59 -9.50
CA LYS A 195 11.69 5.68 -10.65
C LYS A 195 10.94 6.04 -11.94
N VAL A 196 9.78 5.44 -12.20
CA VAL A 196 8.95 5.75 -13.39
C VAL A 196 8.50 7.21 -13.36
N ILE A 197 8.06 7.71 -12.21
CA ILE A 197 7.65 9.11 -12.06
C ILE A 197 8.84 10.05 -12.27
N LYS A 198 9.96 9.82 -11.58
CA LYS A 198 11.17 10.66 -11.72
C LYS A 198 11.65 10.73 -13.17
N GLU A 199 11.69 9.58 -13.85
CA GLU A 199 12.08 9.51 -15.26
C GLU A 199 11.08 10.24 -16.16
N GLY A 200 9.77 10.02 -15.96
CA GLY A 200 8.72 10.70 -16.74
C GLY A 200 8.76 12.22 -16.58
N LEU A 201 8.99 12.72 -15.37
CA LEU A 201 9.14 14.16 -15.09
C LEU A 201 10.38 14.71 -15.79
N SER A 202 11.51 13.99 -15.71
CA SER A 202 12.77 14.42 -16.35
C SER A 202 12.66 14.51 -17.88
N LEU A 203 11.80 13.70 -18.49
CA LEU A 203 11.54 13.69 -19.93
C LEU A 203 10.45 14.69 -20.35
N GLY A 204 9.78 15.35 -19.40
CA GLY A 204 8.63 16.22 -19.68
C GLY A 204 7.41 15.46 -20.21
N TYR A 205 7.33 14.15 -19.97
CA TYR A 205 6.20 13.31 -20.38
C TYR A 205 5.04 13.35 -19.40
N ILE A 206 5.33 13.69 -18.14
CA ILE A 206 4.33 13.94 -17.11
C ILE A 206 4.49 15.33 -16.52
N SER A 207 3.38 15.92 -16.10
CA SER A 207 3.28 17.37 -15.87
C SER A 207 3.70 17.84 -14.47
N GLY A 208 3.78 16.94 -13.49
CA GLY A 208 4.14 17.30 -12.11
C GLY A 208 2.92 17.61 -11.28
#